data_AF-A0A959Y8X8-F1
#
_entry.id   AF-A0A959Y8X8-F1
#
_cell.length_a   1.000
_cell.length_b   1.000
_cell.length_c   1.000
_cell.angle_alpha   90.00
_cell.angle_beta   90.00
_cell.angle_gamma   90.00
#
_symmetry.space_group_name_H-M   'P 1'
#
loop_
_entity.id
_entity.type
_entity.pdbx_description
1 polymer ?
#
loop_
_entity_poly.entity_id
_entity_poly.type
_entity_poly.pdbx_seq_one_letter_code
_entity_poly.pdbx_strand_id
1 'polypeptide(L)'
;NCLVGMNAVLMDDVELGEGCIVGALAFLPEGSRWEPRKVIVGNPARVVKEVSDEMLAWKTKGTALYQALPAELHATLKEVEPLRKVPDDRPPITGEYLSWKRERKG
;
A
#
# COMPACT_ATOMS: atom_id res chain seq x y z
N ASN A 1 -9.58 -6.25 -6.05
CA ASN A 1 -8.59 -5.15 -5.87
C ASN A 1 -7.16 -5.73 -5.77
N CYS A 2 -6.11 -5.03 -6.21
CA CYS A 2 -4.71 -5.52 -6.04
C CYS A 2 -3.87 -4.52 -5.25
N LEU A 3 -2.79 -4.98 -4.64
CA LEU A 3 -1.74 -4.14 -4.07
C LEU A 3 -0.46 -4.35 -4.88
N VAL A 4 0.08 -3.27 -5.43
CA VAL A 4 1.39 -3.28 -6.06
C VAL A 4 2.36 -2.54 -5.16
N GLY A 5 3.32 -3.26 -4.62
CA GLY A 5 4.32 -2.70 -3.71
C GLY A 5 5.17 -1.64 -4.40
N MET A 6 5.65 -0.69 -3.61
CA MET A 6 6.49 0.40 -4.10
C MET A 6 7.69 -0.14 -4.91
N ASN A 7 8.00 0.52 -6.02
CA ASN A 7 9.10 0.19 -6.93
C ASN A 7 9.03 -1.24 -7.53
N ALA A 8 7.86 -1.89 -7.53
CA ALA A 8 7.68 -3.07 -8.36
C ALA A 8 7.67 -2.67 -9.85
N VAL A 9 8.26 -3.53 -10.68
CA VAL A 9 8.31 -3.39 -12.14
C VAL A 9 7.47 -4.50 -12.74
N LEU A 10 6.41 -4.11 -13.47
CA LEU A 10 5.56 -5.01 -14.24
C LEU A 10 5.84 -4.72 -15.71
N MET A 11 6.28 -5.73 -16.45
CA MET A 11 6.47 -5.62 -17.90
C MET A 11 5.12 -5.63 -18.63
N ASP A 12 5.16 -5.46 -19.96
CA ASP A 12 3.98 -5.45 -20.82
C ASP A 12 3.14 -6.74 -20.68
N ASP A 13 1.82 -6.59 -20.84
CA ASP A 13 0.84 -7.68 -20.83
C ASP A 13 0.82 -8.57 -19.56
N VAL A 14 1.25 -8.04 -18.41
CA VAL A 14 1.09 -8.72 -17.11
C VAL A 14 -0.38 -8.73 -16.69
N GLU A 15 -0.90 -9.91 -16.37
CA GLU A 15 -2.25 -10.09 -15.82
C GLU A 15 -2.19 -10.53 -14.36
N LEU A 16 -2.75 -9.70 -13.46
CA LEU A 16 -2.89 -9.99 -12.05
C LEU A 16 -4.34 -10.37 -11.71
N GLY A 17 -4.53 -11.59 -11.19
CA GLY A 17 -5.79 -12.01 -10.61
C GLY A 17 -6.21 -11.16 -9.42
N GLU A 18 -7.52 -11.14 -9.14
CA GLU A 18 -8.07 -10.33 -8.07
C GLU A 18 -7.48 -10.66 -6.69
N GLY A 19 -7.18 -9.63 -5.89
CA GLY A 19 -6.71 -9.80 -4.51
C GLY A 19 -5.21 -10.04 -4.41
N CYS A 20 -4.46 -9.99 -5.52
CA CYS A 20 -3.01 -10.16 -5.51
C CYS A 20 -2.30 -9.05 -4.71
N ILE A 21 -1.23 -9.47 -4.02
CA ILE A 21 -0.30 -8.59 -3.32
C ILE A 21 1.09 -8.80 -3.92
N VAL A 22 1.53 -7.83 -4.73
CA VAL A 22 2.89 -7.76 -5.25
C VAL A 22 3.76 -7.04 -4.24
N GLY A 23 4.86 -7.68 -3.83
CA GLY A 23 5.83 -7.10 -2.90
C GLY A 23 6.60 -5.93 -3.50
N ALA A 24 7.17 -5.10 -2.63
CA ALA A 24 8.09 -4.05 -3.06
C ALA A 24 9.28 -4.64 -3.83
N LEU A 25 9.77 -3.89 -4.83
CA LEU A 25 10.92 -4.28 -5.67
C LEU A 25 10.73 -5.60 -6.44
N ALA A 26 9.49 -6.06 -6.64
CA ALA A 26 9.23 -7.25 -7.44
C ALA A 26 9.38 -6.97 -8.95
N PHE A 27 9.81 -7.95 -9.73
CA PHE A 27 9.89 -7.89 -11.19
C PHE A 27 8.99 -8.96 -11.81
N LEU A 28 7.88 -8.55 -12.43
CA LEU A 28 6.95 -9.44 -13.12
C LEU A 28 7.27 -9.43 -14.63
N PRO A 29 7.68 -10.59 -15.21
CA PRO A 29 8.02 -10.67 -16.64
C PRO A 29 6.84 -10.41 -17.57
N GLU A 30 7.16 -10.08 -18.83
CA GLU A 30 6.20 -9.82 -19.90
C GLU A 30 5.24 -11.00 -20.09
N GLY A 31 3.96 -10.71 -20.31
CA GLY A 31 2.92 -11.72 -20.55
C GLY A 31 2.62 -12.66 -19.37
N SER A 32 3.20 -12.40 -18.19
CA SER A 32 3.00 -13.28 -17.03
C SER A 32 1.57 -13.17 -16.48
N ARG A 33 0.96 -14.32 -16.19
CA ARG A 33 -0.40 -14.45 -15.66
C ARG A 33 -0.35 -14.99 -14.25
N TRP A 34 -1.00 -14.30 -13.32
CA TRP A 34 -0.97 -14.64 -11.91
C TRP A 34 -2.38 -14.91 -11.39
N GLU A 35 -2.59 -16.08 -10.79
CA GLU A 35 -3.87 -16.45 -10.21
C GLU A 35 -4.34 -15.47 -9.12
N PRO A 36 -5.65 -15.39 -8.85
CA PRO A 36 -6.18 -14.58 -7.77
C PRO A 36 -5.56 -14.89 -6.40
N ARG A 37 -5.52 -13.87 -5.54
CA ARG A 37 -5.10 -13.97 -4.13
C ARG A 37 -3.70 -14.58 -3.91
N LYS A 38 -2.72 -14.21 -4.74
CA LYS A 38 -1.32 -14.60 -4.54
C LYS A 38 -0.47 -13.47 -3.97
N VAL A 39 0.44 -13.84 -3.08
CA VAL A 39 1.52 -12.97 -2.62
C VAL A 39 2.73 -13.23 -3.51
N ILE A 40 3.08 -12.25 -4.32
CA ILE A 40 4.07 -12.33 -5.41
C ILE A 40 5.24 -11.44 -5.04
N VAL A 41 6.46 -11.95 -4.97
CA VAL A 41 7.62 -11.15 -4.52
C VAL A 41 8.88 -11.42 -5.32
N GLY A 42 9.82 -10.47 -5.25
CA GLY A 42 11.22 -10.49 -5.71
C GLY A 42 11.44 -10.41 -7.22
N ASN A 43 12.69 -10.60 -7.61
CA ASN A 43 13.19 -10.38 -8.97
C ASN A 43 14.12 -11.54 -9.39
N PRO A 44 13.71 -12.42 -10.33
CA PRO A 44 12.37 -12.48 -10.94
C PRO A 44 11.29 -12.87 -9.92
N ALA A 45 10.05 -12.43 -10.15
CA ALA A 45 8.95 -12.63 -9.20
C ALA A 45 8.52 -14.09 -9.09
N ARG A 46 8.06 -14.48 -7.89
CA ARG A 46 7.50 -15.80 -7.59
C ARG A 46 6.39 -15.69 -6.55
N VAL A 47 5.42 -16.61 -6.63
CA VAL A 47 4.42 -16.79 -5.58
C VAL A 47 5.09 -17.39 -4.36
N VAL A 48 4.90 -16.77 -3.19
CA VAL A 48 5.45 -17.26 -1.92
C VAL A 48 4.39 -17.74 -0.94
N LYS A 49 3.13 -17.31 -1.11
CA LYS A 49 1.96 -17.76 -0.33
C LYS A 49 0.67 -17.20 -0.91
N GLU A 50 -0.45 -17.57 -0.31
CA GLU A 50 -1.76 -17.01 -0.60
C GLU A 50 -2.08 -15.78 0.27
N VAL A 51 -2.98 -14.94 -0.25
CA VAL A 51 -3.55 -13.79 0.46
C VAL A 51 -4.72 -14.28 1.30
N SER A 52 -4.64 -14.09 2.62
CA SER A 52 -5.72 -14.40 3.56
C SER A 52 -6.79 -13.32 3.53
N ASP A 53 -7.99 -13.65 4.00
CA ASP A 53 -9.08 -12.69 4.13
C ASP A 53 -8.71 -11.50 5.02
N GLU A 54 -7.98 -11.74 6.10
CA GLU A 54 -7.46 -10.67 6.96
C GLU A 54 -6.52 -9.73 6.20
N MET A 55 -5.60 -10.25 5.38
CA MET A 55 -4.68 -9.44 4.57
C MET A 55 -5.46 -8.59 3.56
N LEU A 56 -6.49 -9.18 2.94
CA LEU A 56 -7.36 -8.49 1.99
C LEU A 56 -8.20 -7.39 2.65
N ALA A 57 -8.74 -7.66 3.84
CA ALA A 57 -9.51 -6.70 4.63
C ALA A 57 -8.64 -5.51 5.06
N TRP A 58 -7.44 -5.78 5.61
CA TRP A 58 -6.46 -4.74 5.96
C TRP A 58 -6.09 -3.87 4.75
N LYS A 59 -5.80 -4.50 3.60
CA LYS A 59 -5.51 -3.79 2.35
C LYS A 59 -6.67 -2.89 1.92
N THR A 60 -7.90 -3.40 2.03
CA THR A 60 -9.12 -2.66 1.64
C THR A 60 -9.32 -1.43 2.53
N LYS A 61 -9.15 -1.58 3.85
CA LYS A 61 -9.18 -0.45 4.80
C LYS A 61 -8.11 0.59 4.48
N GLY A 62 -6.86 0.16 4.27
CA GLY A 62 -5.77 1.05 3.88
C GLY A 62 -6.03 1.78 2.54
N THR A 63 -6.66 1.11 1.57
CA THR A 63 -7.04 1.71 0.28
C THR A 63 -8.07 2.83 0.49
N ALA A 64 -9.10 2.58 1.29
CA ALA A 64 -10.14 3.57 1.57
C ALA A 64 -9.56 4.82 2.26
N LEU A 65 -8.66 4.64 3.23
CA LEU A 65 -7.94 5.75 3.88
C LEU A 65 -7.14 6.57 2.85
N TYR A 66 -6.38 5.91 1.98
CA TYR A 66 -5.57 6.60 0.98
C TYR A 66 -6.41 7.34 -0.07
N GLN A 67 -7.60 6.82 -0.40
CA GLN A 67 -8.56 7.45 -1.29
C GLN A 67 -9.25 8.68 -0.68
N ALA A 68 -9.30 8.79 0.65
CA ALA A 68 -9.83 9.97 1.33
C ALA A 68 -8.86 11.17 1.31
N LEU A 69 -7.54 10.90 1.26
CA LEU A 69 -6.49 11.93 1.35
C LEU A 69 -6.61 13.06 0.32
N PRO A 70 -6.97 12.84 -0.97
CA PRO A 70 -7.15 13.94 -1.92
C PRO A 70 -8.27 14.91 -1.52
N ALA A 71 -9.39 14.39 -1.02
CA ALA A 71 -10.49 15.24 -0.56
C ALA A 71 -10.09 16.04 0.69
N GLU A 72 -9.40 15.40 1.63
CA GLU A 72 -8.83 16.07 2.81
C GLU A 72 -7.82 17.15 2.41
N LEU A 73 -6.93 16.85 1.45
CA LEU A 73 -5.99 17.81 0.89
C LEU A 73 -6.75 19.02 0.30
N HIS A 74 -7.75 18.81 -0.55
CA HIS A 74 -8.51 19.93 -1.12
C HIS A 74 -9.26 20.76 -0.08
N ALA A 75 -9.73 20.14 1.01
CA ALA A 75 -10.43 20.84 2.08
C ALA A 75 -9.49 21.62 3.02
N THR A 76 -8.23 21.19 3.17
CA THR A 76 -7.33 21.69 4.22
C THR A 76 -6.07 22.38 3.70
N LEU A 77 -5.72 22.20 2.42
CA LEU A 77 -4.58 22.85 1.80
C LEU A 77 -4.77 24.35 1.79
N LYS A 78 -3.88 25.05 2.48
CA LYS A 78 -3.81 26.50 2.53
C LYS A 78 -2.37 26.94 2.36
N GLU A 79 -2.17 28.06 1.71
CA GLU A 79 -0.88 28.72 1.67
C GLU A 79 -0.46 29.11 3.08
N VAL A 80 0.81 28.87 3.42
CA VAL A 80 1.38 29.19 4.73
C VAL A 80 2.82 29.67 4.57
N GLU A 81 3.22 30.56 5.46
CA GLU A 81 4.63 30.93 5.58
C GLU A 81 5.45 29.76 6.18
N PRO A 82 6.63 29.44 5.63
CA PRO A 82 7.44 28.34 6.13
C PRO A 82 8.00 28.64 7.51
N LEU A 83 7.78 27.71 8.45
CA LEU A 83 8.31 27.80 9.81
C LEU A 83 9.85 27.72 9.79
N ARG A 84 10.50 28.64 10.52
CA ARG A 84 11.97 28.69 10.66
C ARG A 84 12.49 27.94 11.88
N LYS A 85 11.60 27.56 12.80
CA LYS A 85 11.88 26.82 14.03
C LYS A 85 10.72 25.86 14.29
N VAL A 86 10.98 24.81 15.05
CA VAL A 86 9.92 23.90 15.50
C VAL A 86 9.00 24.65 16.50
N PRO A 87 7.67 24.64 16.32
CA PRO A 87 6.75 25.26 17.28
C PRO A 87 6.76 24.54 18.62
N ASP A 88 6.68 25.30 19.71
CA ASP A 88 6.62 24.77 21.09
C ASP A 88 5.31 23.99 21.35
N ASP A 89 4.26 24.31 20.60
CA ASP A 89 2.91 23.74 20.70
C ASP A 89 2.62 22.64 19.66
N ARG A 90 3.65 22.07 19.02
CA ARG A 90 3.46 21.01 18.02
C ARG A 90 2.70 19.82 18.65
N PRO A 91 1.50 19.48 18.15
CA PRO A 91 0.76 18.34 18.67
C PRO A 91 1.51 17.02 18.41
N PRO A 92 1.41 16.04 19.32
CA PRO A 92 2.01 14.73 19.12
C PRO A 92 1.35 14.02 17.93
N ILE A 93 2.16 13.37 17.09
CA ILE A 93 1.63 12.53 16.00
C ILE A 93 0.94 11.33 16.62
N THR A 94 -0.39 11.31 16.55
CA THR A 94 -1.24 10.18 16.95
C THR A 94 -1.68 9.47 15.67
N GLY A 95 -1.27 8.21 15.50
CA GLY A 95 -1.63 7.42 14.33
C GLY A 95 -2.60 6.32 14.73
N GLU A 96 -3.86 6.42 14.31
CA GLU A 96 -4.88 5.38 14.52
C GLU A 96 -4.72 4.18 13.57
N TYR A 97 -3.94 4.34 12.49
CA TYR A 97 -3.64 3.26 11.56
C TYR A 97 -2.40 2.48 11.99
N LEU A 98 -2.60 1.22 12.37
CA LEU A 98 -1.53 0.32 12.77
C LEU A 98 -0.97 -0.44 11.56
N SER A 99 0.33 -0.72 11.60
CA SER A 99 0.94 -1.62 10.61
C SER A 99 0.41 -3.05 10.81
N TRP A 100 0.41 -3.83 9.73
CA TRP A 100 -0.04 -5.24 9.76
C TRP A 100 0.55 -6.07 10.91
N LYS A 101 1.83 -5.86 11.25
CA LYS A 101 2.49 -6.56 12.37
C LYS A 101 1.99 -6.12 13.75
N ARG A 102 1.49 -4.88 13.88
CA ARG A 102 0.96 -4.32 15.14
C ARG A 102 -0.49 -4.72 15.37
N GLU A 103 -1.33 -4.76 14.32
CA GLU A 103 -2.71 -5.27 14.46
C GLU A 103 -2.76 -6.73 14.94
N ARG A 104 -1.83 -7.57 14.49
CA ARG A 104 -1.77 -8.99 14.90
C ARG A 104 -1.18 -9.25 16.29
N LYS A 105 -0.69 -8.22 16.99
CA LYS A 105 -0.12 -8.33 18.35
C LYS A 105 -1.07 -7.82 19.45
N GLY A 106 -2.27 -7.38 19.08
CA GLY A 106 -3.33 -6.96 20.00
C GLY A 106 -4.28 -8.09 20.34
#